data_AF-A0A6G1AQG0-F1
#
_entry.id   AF-A0A6G1AQG0-F1
#
_cell.length_a   1.000
_cell.length_b   1.000
_cell.length_c   1.000
_cell.angle_alpha   90.00
_cell.angle_beta   90.00
_cell.angle_gamma   90.00
#
_symmetry.space_group_name_H-M   'P 1'
#
loop_
_entity.id
_entity.type
_entity.pdbx_description
1 polymer ?
#
loop_
_entity_poly.entity_id
_entity_poly.type
_entity_poly.pdbx_seq_one_letter_code
_entity_poly.pdbx_strand_id
1 'polypeptide(L)' 'AMWLMLQNDEPEDFVIATGEVHSVREFVEKSFLHIGKTIVWEGKNENEVGRCKETGKIHVTVDLKYYRPTEV' A
#
# COMPACT_ATOMS: atom_id res chain seq x y z
N ALA A 1 18.21 -6.18 10.45
CA ALA A 1 19.29 -5.79 9.51
C ALA A 1 20.28 -4.82 10.16
N MET A 2 19.82 -3.70 10.74
CA MET A 2 20.70 -2.68 11.34
C MET A 2 21.72 -3.21 12.36
N TRP A 3 21.31 -4.12 13.26
CA TRP A 3 22.25 -4.71 14.23
C TRP A 3 23.41 -5.45 13.55
N LEU A 4 23.14 -6.23 12.50
CA LEU A 4 24.17 -6.96 11.75
C LEU A 4 25.09 -6.01 10.97
N MET A 5 24.55 -4.92 10.42
CA MET A 5 25.34 -3.92 9.69
C MET A 5 26.43 -3.29 10.56
N LEU A 6 26.14 -3.06 11.85
CA LEU A 6 27.09 -2.48 12.81
C LEU A 6 28.22 -3.44 13.23
N GLN A 7 28.11 -4.72 12.89
CA GLN A 7 29.13 -5.72 13.21
C GLN A 7 30.13 -5.94 12.05
N ASN A 8 29.99 -5.25 10.92
CA ASN A 8 30.97 -5.34 9.83
C ASN A 8 32.25 -4.59 10.19
N ASP A 9 33.39 -5.15 9.80
CA ASP A 9 34.71 -4.58 10.07
C ASP A 9 34.95 -3.29 9.27
N GLU A 10 34.39 -3.20 8.06
CA GLU A 10 34.45 -2.00 7.21
C GLU A 10 33.03 -1.46 6.92
N PRO A 11 32.88 -0.13 6.81
CA PRO A 11 31.60 0.48 6.50
C PRO A 11 31.20 0.19 5.04
N GLU A 12 29.97 -0.27 4.84
CA GLU A 12 29.41 -0.62 3.54
C GLU A 12 27.98 -0.10 3.40
N ASP A 13 27.55 0.09 2.15
CA ASP A 13 26.18 0.46 1.80
C ASP A 13 25.33 -0.78 1.50
N PHE A 14 24.17 -0.89 2.15
CA PHE A 14 23.28 -2.04 2.02
C PHE A 14 21.88 -1.61 1.56
N VAL A 15 21.35 -2.29 0.55
CA VAL A 15 19.93 -2.21 0.18
C VAL A 15 19.17 -3.33 0.89
N ILE A 16 18.24 -2.98 1.77
CA ILE A 16 17.38 -3.94 2.46
C ILE A 16 15.95 -3.83 1.95
N ALA A 17 15.47 -4.86 1.27
CA ALA A 17 14.11 -4.98 0.77
C ALA A 17 13.65 -6.43 0.86
N THR A 18 12.34 -6.66 0.86
CA THR A 18 11.76 -8.01 0.74
C THR A 18 11.91 -8.56 -0.69
N GLY A 19 12.15 -7.67 -1.67
CA GLY A 19 12.12 -8.01 -3.10
C GLY A 19 10.71 -8.18 -3.67
N GLU A 20 9.67 -7.97 -2.85
CA GLU A 20 8.28 -8.10 -3.26
C GLU A 20 7.66 -6.72 -3.53
N VAL A 21 6.82 -6.66 -4.57
CA VAL A 21 6.07 -5.46 -4.96
C VAL A 21 4.59 -5.75 -4.81
N HIS A 22 3.87 -4.86 -4.14
CA HIS A 22 2.43 -4.96 -3.95
C HIS A 22 1.76 -3.65 -4.33
N SER A 23 0.54 -3.76 -4.88
CA SER A 23 -0.26 -2.58 -5.20
C SER A 23 -0.82 -1.95 -3.92
N VAL A 24 -1.05 -0.64 -3.96
CA VAL A 24 -1.76 0.07 -2.88
C VAL A 24 -3.16 -0.52 -2.65
N ARG A 25 -3.82 -0.98 -3.72
CA ARG A 25 -5.12 -1.66 -3.64
C ARG A 25 -5.04 -2.91 -2.76
N GLU A 26 -4.07 -3.78 -3.02
CA GLU A 26 -3.89 -5.01 -2.25
C GLU A 26 -3.61 -4.71 -0.77
N PHE A 27 -2.79 -3.69 -0.49
CA PHE A 27 -2.51 -3.27 0.87
C PHE A 27 -3.79 -2.81 1.61
N VAL A 28 -4.62 -2.01 0.93
CA VAL A 28 -5.92 -1.56 1.47
C VAL A 28 -6.84 -2.75 1.73
N GLU A 29 -7.01 -3.64 0.76
CA GLU A 29 -7.88 -4.82 0.89
C GLU A 29 -7.49 -5.70 2.09
N LYS A 30 -6.19 -6.02 2.22
CA LYS A 30 -5.68 -6.81 3.35
C LYS A 30 -5.84 -6.09 4.68
N SER A 31 -5.60 -4.78 4.73
CA SER A 31 -5.73 -3.98 5.95
C SER A 31 -7.16 -3.94 6.47
N PHE A 32 -8.14 -3.69 5.59
CA PHE A 32 -9.55 -3.66 5.99
C PHE A 32 -10.07 -5.05 6.33
N LEU A 33 -9.63 -6.09 5.62
CA LEU A 33 -9.99 -7.47 5.94
C LEU A 33 -9.51 -7.87 7.35
N HIS A 34 -8.34 -7.41 7.77
CA HIS A 34 -7.79 -7.69 9.11
C HIS A 34 -8.66 -7.13 10.24
N ILE A 35 -9.44 -6.08 10.00
CA ILE A 35 -10.41 -5.52 10.95
C ILE A 35 -11.85 -5.94 10.65
N GLY A 36 -12.04 -6.97 9.83
CA GLY A 36 -13.36 -7.53 9.51
C GLY A 36 -14.22 -6.63 8.61
N LYS A 37 -13.60 -5.80 7.76
CA LYS A 37 -14.31 -4.93 6.81
C LYS A 37 -13.95 -5.31 5.37
N THR A 38 -14.94 -5.29 4.49
CA THR A 38 -14.74 -5.56 3.07
C THR A 38 -14.83 -4.27 2.27
N ILE A 39 -13.81 -3.97 1.48
CA ILE A 39 -13.82 -2.85 0.53
C ILE A 39 -14.30 -3.33 -0.84
N VAL A 40 -15.24 -2.60 -1.42
CA VAL A 40 -15.72 -2.75 -2.79
C VAL A 40 -15.26 -1.53 -3.58
N TRP A 41 -14.66 -1.77 -4.73
CA TRP A 41 -14.13 -0.72 -5.59
C TRP A 41 -15.14 -0.35 -6.66
N GLU A 42 -15.39 0.95 -6.80
CA GLU A 42 -16.31 1.54 -7.76
C GLU A 42 -15.60 2.66 -8.53
N GLY A 43 -15.87 2.80 -9.83
CA GLY A 43 -15.22 3.80 -10.67
C GLY A 43 -13.94 3.30 -11.34
N LYS A 44 -13.18 4.23 -11.92
CA LYS A 44 -11.92 3.97 -12.63
C LYS A 44 -10.97 5.15 -12.50
N ASN A 45 -9.67 4.87 -12.50
CA ASN A 45 -8.59 5.87 -12.47
C ASN A 45 -8.77 6.87 -11.32
N GLU A 46 -8.73 8.17 -11.60
CA GLU A 46 -8.93 9.25 -10.63
C GLU A 46 -10.32 9.27 -9.98
N ASN A 47 -11.31 8.64 -10.61
CA ASN A 47 -12.68 8.57 -10.10
C ASN A 47 -12.92 7.28 -9.30
N GLU A 48 -11.87 6.48 -9.06
CA GLU A 48 -12.01 5.25 -8.28
C GLU A 48 -12.14 5.54 -6.78
N VAL A 49 -13.10 4.85 -6.17
CA VAL A 49 -13.37 4.91 -4.73
C VAL A 49 -13.47 3.52 -4.11
N GLY A 50 -12.96 3.38 -2.90
CA GLY A 50 -13.11 2.20 -2.06
C GLY A 50 -14.21 2.40 -1.03
N ARG A 51 -15.33 1.68 -1.19
CA ARG A 51 -16.51 1.73 -0.33
C ARG A 51 -16.54 0.51 0.60
N CYS A 52 -16.80 0.73 1.88
CA CYS A 52 -17.04 -0.36 2.83
C CYS A 52 -18.41 -0.99 2.56
N LYS A 53 -18.41 -2.31 2.33
CA LYS A 53 -19.62 -3.08 1.99
C LYS A 53 -20.67 -3.03 3.10
N GLU A 54 -20.24 -3.04 4.35
CA GLU A 54 -21.12 -3.13 5.51
C GLU A 54 -21.82 -1.80 5.83
N THR A 55 -21.13 -0.68 5.60
CA THR A 55 -21.61 0.65 5.98
C THR A 55 -22.01 1.53 4.80
N GLY A 56 -21.61 1.16 3.58
CA GLY A 56 -21.75 2.01 2.39
C GLY A 56 -20.86 3.25 2.41
N LYS A 57 -20.05 3.47 3.45
CA LYS A 57 -19.18 4.64 3.58
C LYS A 57 -17.94 4.51 2.68
N ILE A 58 -17.58 5.59 2.01
CA ILE A 58 -16.33 5.68 1.26
C ILE A 58 -15.19 5.89 2.25
N HIS A 59 -14.20 4.99 2.22
CA HIS A 59 -13.01 5.07 3.06
C HIS A 59 -11.74 5.36 2.27
N VAL A 60 -11.74 5.12 0.96
CA VAL A 60 -10.59 5.33 0.08
C VAL A 60 -11.04 6.09 -1.15
N THR A 61 -10.26 7.09 -1.56
CA THR A 61 -10.46 7.89 -2.77
C THR A 61 -9.10 8.14 -3.40
N VAL A 62 -9.03 8.22 -4.72
CA VAL A 62 -7.82 8.62 -5.42
C VAL A 62 -7.65 10.14 -5.32
N ASP A 63 -6.50 10.59 -4.81
CA ASP A 63 -6.13 12.00 -4.79
C ASP A 63 -5.27 12.33 -6.01
N LEU A 64 -5.76 13.23 -6.87
CA LEU A 64 -5.09 13.69 -8.07
C LEU A 64 -3.68 14.22 -7.81
N LYS A 65 -3.42 14.81 -6.65
CA LYS A 65 -2.10 15.32 -6.28
C LYS A 65 -1.05 14.22 -6.18
N TYR A 66 -1.46 13.02 -5.78
CA TYR A 66 -0.58 11.87 -5.55
C TYR A 66 -0.75 10.77 -6.61
N TYR A 67 -1.59 10.99 -7.62
CA TYR A 67 -1.84 10.02 -8.67
C TYR A 67 -0.67 9.97 -9.66
N ARG A 68 0.09 8.88 -9.60
CA ARG A 68 1.26 8.60 -10.45
C ARG A 68 1.01 7.34 -11.27
N PRO A 69 0.44 7.43 -12.48
CA PRO A 69 0.05 6.26 -13.26
C PRO A 69 1.23 5.45 -13.83
N THR A 70 2.43 6.05 -13.89
CA THR A 70 3.63 5.47 -14.53
C THR A 70 4.73 5.04 -13.55
N GLU A 71 4.55 5.19 -12.23
CA GLU A 71 5.57 4.88 -11.21
C GLU A 71 5.29 3.59 -10.43
N VAL A 72 4.63 2.61 -11.06
CA VAL A 72 4.32 1.29 -10.48
C VAL A 72 5.04 0.19 -11.25
#